data_AF-A0A8K0DKX0-F1
#
_entry.id   AF-A0A8K0DKX0-F1
#
_cell.length_a   1.000
_cell.length_b   1.000
_cell.length_c   1.000
_cell.angle_alpha   90.00
_cell.angle_beta   90.00
_cell.angle_gamma   90.00
#
_symmetry.space_group_name_H-M   'P 1'
#
loop_
_entity.id
_entity.type
_entity.pdbx_description
1 polymer ?
#
loop_
_entity_poly.entity_id
_entity_poly.type
_entity_poly.pdbx_seq_one_letter_code
_entity_poly.pdbx_strand_id
1 'polypeptide(L)'
;MKTHAIFLFSLLIALAAAQQNEYTVQFDTLEIVSYNKDLIENPVVTLFKFNETSQAFNGSGILKKDLGMDIKVNMDAAKVEDDGKLKQMANVKDVDMCDLIERNQFGLKDLLKYGNFTTCPWKAASYVISNAMIDVTKLPPKAPAGKYIMNLQHFSGTTELMQTKFTGSVIPKAQ
;
A
#
# COMPACT_ATOMS: atom_id res chain seq x y z
N MET A 1 -34.64 -8.57 -5.49
CA MET A 1 -33.84 -8.02 -6.61
C MET A 1 -32.41 -7.72 -6.16
N LYS A 2 -31.52 -8.72 -5.99
CA LYS A 2 -30.13 -8.49 -5.55
C LYS A 2 -29.09 -9.40 -6.20
N THR A 3 -29.45 -10.13 -7.27
CA THR A 3 -28.63 -11.25 -7.77
C THR A 3 -28.05 -11.01 -9.17
N HIS A 4 -28.26 -9.83 -9.78
CA HIS A 4 -27.78 -9.53 -11.13
C HIS A 4 -26.63 -8.51 -11.18
N ALA A 5 -26.37 -7.78 -10.09
CA ALA A 5 -25.25 -6.84 -9.99
C ALA A 5 -23.88 -7.54 -9.81
N ILE A 6 -23.86 -8.73 -9.20
CA ILE A 6 -22.62 -9.47 -8.90
C ILE A 6 -22.00 -10.05 -10.18
N PHE A 7 -22.82 -10.49 -11.15
CA PHE A 7 -22.34 -11.04 -12.42
C PHE A 7 -21.73 -9.98 -13.35
N LEU A 8 -22.30 -8.76 -13.37
CA LEU A 8 -21.75 -7.62 -14.14
C LEU A 8 -20.45 -7.08 -13.57
N PHE A 9 -20.28 -7.10 -12.24
CA PHE A 9 -19.01 -6.73 -11.59
C PHE A 9 -17.90 -7.76 -11.89
N SER A 10 -18.25 -9.05 -11.97
CA SER A 10 -17.33 -10.13 -12.30
C SER A 10 -16.83 -10.08 -13.75
N LEU A 11 -17.71 -9.71 -14.69
CA LEU A 11 -17.36 -9.55 -16.12
C LEU A 11 -16.48 -8.31 -16.37
N LEU A 12 -16.68 -7.23 -15.60
CA LEU A 12 -15.83 -6.03 -15.62
C LEU A 12 -14.43 -6.30 -15.04
N ILE A 13 -14.32 -7.14 -14.01
CA ILE A 13 -13.03 -7.57 -13.45
C ILE A 13 -12.28 -8.48 -14.43
N ALA A 14 -12.98 -9.38 -15.14
CA ALA A 14 -12.36 -10.26 -16.13
C ALA A 14 -11.81 -9.50 -17.36
N LEU A 15 -12.52 -8.46 -17.84
CA LEU A 15 -12.02 -7.58 -18.91
C LEU A 15 -10.85 -6.70 -18.44
N ALA A 16 -10.80 -6.38 -17.15
CA ALA A 16 -9.76 -5.53 -16.61
C ALA A 16 -8.48 -6.31 -16.24
N ALA A 17 -8.58 -7.60 -15.92
CA ALA A 17 -7.43 -8.49 -15.77
C ALA A 17 -6.66 -8.70 -17.09
N ALA A 18 -7.31 -8.54 -18.25
CA ALA A 18 -6.65 -8.60 -19.55
C ALA A 18 -5.77 -7.35 -19.86
N GLN A 19 -5.96 -6.23 -19.15
CA GLN A 19 -5.27 -4.95 -19.40
C GLN A 19 -4.11 -4.64 -18.44
N GLN A 20 -3.76 -5.54 -17.52
CA GLN A 20 -2.69 -5.32 -16.54
C GLN A 20 -1.27 -5.27 -17.16
N ASN A 21 -1.18 -5.49 -18.47
CA ASN A 21 0.02 -5.32 -19.29
C ASN A 21 0.17 -3.90 -19.87
N GLU A 22 -0.70 -2.95 -19.57
CA GLU A 22 -0.68 -1.60 -20.19
C GLU A 22 0.15 -0.56 -19.43
N TYR A 23 0.59 -0.84 -18.20
CA TYR A 23 1.41 0.12 -17.45
C TYR A 23 2.41 -0.55 -16.51
N THR A 24 3.40 0.23 -16.11
CA THR A 24 4.37 -0.06 -15.06
C THR A 24 4.17 0.96 -13.94
N VAL A 25 4.27 0.50 -12.70
CA VAL A 25 4.34 1.40 -11.53
C VAL A 25 5.80 1.52 -11.13
N GLN A 26 6.29 2.75 -11.09
CA GLN A 26 7.60 3.08 -10.57
C GLN A 26 7.44 3.86 -9.28
N PHE A 27 8.10 3.43 -8.21
CA PHE A 27 8.15 4.15 -6.95
C PHE A 27 9.37 5.06 -6.96
N ASP A 28 9.18 6.34 -6.64
CA ASP A 28 10.25 7.32 -6.60
C ASP A 28 10.77 7.49 -5.17
N THR A 29 9.87 7.66 -4.20
CA THR A 29 10.22 7.76 -2.79
C THR A 29 9.24 7.01 -1.89
N LEU A 30 9.77 6.56 -0.75
CA LEU A 30 9.01 6.02 0.38
C LEU A 30 9.63 6.56 1.66
N GLU A 31 8.85 7.31 2.41
CA GLU A 31 9.30 8.06 3.58
C GLU A 31 8.37 7.83 4.76
N ILE A 32 8.93 7.79 5.97
CA ILE A 32 8.18 7.89 7.22
C ILE A 32 8.07 9.38 7.54
N VAL A 33 6.84 9.91 7.53
CA VAL A 33 6.55 11.33 7.80
C VAL A 33 6.48 11.58 9.31
N SER A 34 5.78 10.69 10.02
CA SER A 34 5.61 10.74 11.47
C SER A 34 5.49 9.31 12.01
N TYR A 35 5.80 9.14 13.30
CA TYR A 35 5.46 7.92 14.03
C TYR A 35 5.33 8.24 15.52
N ASN A 36 4.53 7.41 16.21
CA ASN A 36 4.33 7.52 17.64
C ASN A 36 5.47 6.83 18.39
N LYS A 37 6.33 7.63 19.03
CA LYS A 37 7.53 7.15 19.75
C LYS A 37 7.23 6.30 20.99
N ASP A 38 6.01 6.39 21.53
CA ASP A 38 5.57 5.57 22.67
C ASP A 38 5.15 4.16 22.25
N LEU A 39 4.87 3.97 20.96
CA LEU A 39 4.41 2.71 20.37
C LEU A 39 5.45 2.08 19.45
N ILE A 40 6.22 2.90 18.73
CA ILE A 40 7.18 2.45 17.72
C ILE A 40 8.54 3.07 18.02
N GLU A 41 9.59 2.26 17.92
CA GLU A 41 10.97 2.68 18.05
C GLU A 41 11.80 2.35 16.81
N ASN A 42 12.65 3.32 16.45
CA ASN A 42 13.59 3.26 15.34
C ASN A 42 12.97 2.70 14.03
N PRO A 43 11.80 3.20 13.58
CA PRO A 43 11.26 2.74 12.32
C PRO A 43 12.12 3.24 11.17
N VAL A 44 12.47 2.34 10.27
CA VAL A 44 13.27 2.60 9.08
C VAL A 44 12.52 2.03 7.90
N VAL A 45 12.54 2.76 6.80
CA VAL A 45 12.08 2.27 5.51
C VAL A 45 13.08 2.67 4.44
N THR A 46 13.33 1.79 3.49
CA THR A 46 14.27 2.05 2.40
C THR A 46 13.73 1.45 1.13
N LEU A 47 13.49 2.29 0.14
CA LEU A 47 13.17 1.88 -1.22
C LEU A 47 14.47 1.73 -2.03
N PHE A 48 14.60 0.67 -2.80
CA PHE A 48 15.78 0.43 -3.62
C PHE A 48 15.45 -0.34 -4.89
N LYS A 49 16.34 -0.26 -5.87
CA LYS A 49 16.28 -1.05 -7.09
C LYS A 49 16.79 -2.46 -6.80
N PHE A 50 15.94 -3.47 -6.93
CA PHE A 50 16.30 -4.86 -6.64
C PHE A 50 17.00 -5.52 -7.83
N ASN A 51 16.51 -5.27 -9.04
CA ASN A 51 17.13 -5.68 -10.29
C ASN A 51 16.81 -4.64 -11.39
N GLU A 52 17.14 -4.92 -12.65
CA GLU A 52 16.92 -3.98 -13.75
C GLU A 52 15.46 -3.51 -13.89
N THR A 53 14.50 -4.37 -13.55
CA THR A 53 13.07 -4.20 -13.84
C THR A 53 12.17 -4.09 -12.59
N SER A 54 12.70 -4.38 -11.40
CA SER A 54 11.95 -4.47 -10.15
C SER A 54 12.53 -3.57 -9.06
N GLN A 55 11.63 -2.94 -8.32
CA GLN A 55 11.94 -2.24 -7.08
C GLN A 55 11.48 -3.06 -5.89
N ALA A 56 12.22 -2.94 -4.80
CA ALA A 56 11.87 -3.55 -3.53
C ALA A 56 12.04 -2.52 -2.41
N PHE A 57 11.46 -2.83 -1.26
CA PHE A 57 11.69 -2.05 -0.05
C PHE A 57 12.09 -2.95 1.12
N ASN A 58 12.93 -2.38 1.97
CA ASN A 58 13.24 -2.90 3.29
C ASN A 58 12.53 -2.02 4.32
N GLY A 59 12.18 -2.62 5.44
CA GLY A 59 11.64 -1.89 6.56
C GLY A 59 11.97 -2.60 7.86
N SER A 60 12.13 -1.83 8.92
CA SER A 60 12.32 -2.38 10.26
C SER A 60 11.77 -1.43 11.31
N GLY A 61 11.43 -1.95 12.47
CA GLY A 61 11.06 -1.15 13.63
C GLY A 61 10.77 -2.03 14.84
N ILE A 62 10.69 -1.41 16.00
CA ILE A 62 10.33 -2.10 17.24
C ILE A 62 8.94 -1.63 17.65
N LEU A 63 7.99 -2.56 17.72
CA LEU A 63 6.69 -2.30 18.31
C LEU A 63 6.78 -2.52 19.82
N LYS A 64 6.57 -1.46 20.61
CA LYS A 64 6.73 -1.45 22.07
C LYS A 64 5.58 -2.08 22.83
N LYS A 65 4.40 -2.18 22.21
CA LYS A 65 3.15 -2.66 22.83
C LYS A 65 2.36 -3.48 21.83
N ASP A 66 1.64 -4.47 22.34
CA ASP A 66 0.69 -5.24 21.54
C ASP A 66 -0.34 -4.31 20.88
N LEU A 67 -0.54 -4.52 19.59
CA LEU A 67 -1.59 -3.89 18.80
C LEU A 67 -2.74 -4.89 18.61
N GLY A 68 -3.97 -4.41 18.82
CA GLY A 68 -5.17 -5.23 18.70
C GLY A 68 -5.51 -5.59 17.24
N MET A 69 -6.73 -6.09 17.06
CA MET A 69 -7.29 -6.37 15.72
C MET A 69 -7.76 -5.11 14.99
N ASP A 70 -7.89 -3.98 15.69
CA ASP A 70 -8.50 -2.77 15.16
C ASP A 70 -7.44 -1.78 14.67
N ILE A 71 -6.77 -2.16 13.58
CA ILE A 71 -5.81 -1.29 12.90
C ILE A 71 -6.50 -0.64 11.72
N LYS A 72 -6.64 0.68 11.78
CA LYS A 72 -7.25 1.47 10.70
C LYS A 72 -6.21 2.14 9.84
N VAL A 73 -6.52 2.27 8.55
CA VAL A 73 -5.72 2.99 7.56
C VAL A 73 -6.55 4.07 6.93
N ASN A 74 -6.01 5.29 6.94
CA ASN A 74 -6.48 6.38 6.11
C ASN A 74 -5.51 6.57 4.95
N MET A 75 -6.05 6.73 3.75
CA MET A 75 -5.30 6.92 2.51
C MET A 75 -5.75 8.17 1.79
N ASP A 76 -4.79 9.02 1.46
CA ASP A 76 -4.95 10.18 0.61
C ASP A 76 -4.05 10.06 -0.61
N ALA A 77 -4.65 9.87 -1.78
CA ALA A 77 -3.93 9.76 -3.05
C ALA A 77 -4.28 10.92 -3.99
N ALA A 78 -3.26 11.59 -4.51
CA ALA A 78 -3.39 12.67 -5.47
C ALA A 78 -2.48 12.44 -6.69
N LYS A 79 -2.95 12.86 -7.85
CA LYS A 79 -2.16 12.96 -9.08
C LYS A 79 -1.56 14.35 -9.19
N VAL A 80 -0.31 14.45 -9.61
CA VAL A 80 0.33 15.73 -9.97
C VAL A 80 -0.04 16.05 -11.41
N GLU A 81 -0.72 17.18 -11.62
CA GLU A 81 -1.08 17.70 -12.94
C GLU A 81 0.09 18.45 -13.58
N ASP A 82 -0.01 18.76 -14.87
CA ASP A 82 1.07 19.38 -15.66
C ASP A 82 1.49 20.76 -15.12
N ASP A 83 0.57 21.48 -14.46
CA ASP A 83 0.81 22.77 -13.82
C ASP A 83 1.37 22.64 -12.38
N GLY A 84 1.67 21.42 -11.94
CA GLY A 84 2.18 21.11 -10.61
C GLY A 84 1.11 21.06 -9.52
N LYS A 85 -0.17 21.31 -9.83
CA LYS A 85 -1.26 21.18 -8.84
C LYS A 85 -1.55 19.72 -8.54
N LEU A 86 -2.07 19.49 -7.34
CA LEU A 86 -2.52 18.17 -6.90
C LEU A 86 -4.00 18.01 -7.18
N LYS A 87 -4.35 16.99 -7.97
CA LYS A 87 -5.72 16.54 -8.17
C LYS A 87 -5.99 15.35 -7.27
N GLN A 88 -6.93 15.47 -6.33
CA GLN A 88 -7.33 14.35 -5.48
C GLN A 88 -7.91 13.22 -6.34
N MET A 89 -7.38 12.01 -6.15
CA MET A 89 -7.81 10.81 -6.86
C MET A 89 -8.58 9.86 -5.94
N ALA A 90 -8.17 9.74 -4.68
CA ALA A 90 -8.87 8.96 -3.68
C ALA A 90 -8.65 9.53 -2.28
N ASN A 91 -9.70 9.61 -1.48
CA ASN A 91 -9.65 9.83 -0.03
C ASN A 91 -10.42 8.68 0.61
N VAL A 92 -9.72 7.78 1.29
CA VAL A 92 -10.33 6.61 1.93
C VAL A 92 -9.99 6.67 3.41
N LYS A 93 -11.01 6.47 4.26
CA LYS A 93 -10.88 6.56 5.71
C LYS A 93 -11.35 5.28 6.38
N ASP A 94 -10.77 5.00 7.54
CA ASP A 94 -11.15 3.94 8.46
C ASP A 94 -11.16 2.55 7.82
N VAL A 95 -10.24 2.29 6.89
CA VAL A 95 -10.09 0.97 6.28
C VAL A 95 -9.43 0.02 7.26
N ASP A 96 -10.00 -1.16 7.44
CA ASP A 96 -9.45 -2.17 8.34
C ASP A 96 -8.24 -2.89 7.74
N MET A 97 -7.04 -2.61 8.25
CA MET A 97 -5.79 -3.21 7.77
C MET A 97 -5.78 -4.72 7.92
N CYS A 98 -6.37 -5.24 8.99
CA CYS A 98 -6.38 -6.66 9.27
C CYS A 98 -7.28 -7.41 8.28
N ASP A 99 -8.44 -6.85 7.94
CA ASP A 99 -9.31 -7.37 6.87
C ASP A 99 -8.63 -7.31 5.50
N LEU A 100 -7.91 -6.22 5.19
CA LEU A 100 -7.15 -6.09 3.94
C LEU A 100 -6.08 -7.19 3.81
N ILE A 101 -5.32 -7.47 4.88
CA ILE A 101 -4.31 -8.52 4.91
C ILE A 101 -4.98 -9.89 4.78
N GLU A 102 -6.06 -10.16 5.52
CA GLU A 102 -6.73 -11.45 5.49
C GLU A 102 -7.25 -11.80 4.10
N ARG A 103 -7.85 -10.82 3.41
CA ARG A 103 -8.36 -10.95 2.03
C ARG A 103 -7.28 -10.91 0.96
N ASN A 104 -6.02 -10.73 1.34
CA ASN A 104 -4.90 -10.46 0.42
C ASN A 104 -5.20 -9.34 -0.58
N GLN A 105 -5.87 -8.29 -0.12
CA GLN A 105 -6.23 -7.17 -0.99
C GLN A 105 -4.94 -6.48 -1.44
N PHE A 106 -4.82 -6.23 -2.75
CA PHE A 106 -3.62 -5.65 -3.38
C PHE A 106 -2.31 -6.43 -3.14
N GLY A 107 -2.39 -7.73 -2.78
CA GLY A 107 -1.19 -8.53 -2.50
C GLY A 107 -0.58 -8.30 -1.12
N LEU A 108 -1.29 -7.65 -0.18
CA LEU A 108 -0.76 -7.34 1.15
C LEU A 108 -0.37 -8.58 1.96
N LYS A 109 -1.09 -9.70 1.81
CA LYS A 109 -0.75 -10.96 2.48
C LYS A 109 0.54 -11.55 1.92
N ASP A 110 0.77 -11.36 0.62
CA ASP A 110 1.97 -11.85 -0.06
C ASP A 110 3.24 -11.14 0.44
N LEU A 111 3.10 -9.96 1.07
CA LEU A 111 4.22 -9.25 1.68
C LEU A 111 4.74 -9.93 2.96
N LEU A 112 3.91 -10.72 3.65
CA LEU A 112 4.28 -11.39 4.89
C LEU A 112 5.45 -12.38 4.71
N LYS A 113 5.64 -12.92 3.50
CA LYS A 113 6.76 -13.83 3.19
C LYS A 113 8.14 -13.17 3.22
N TYR A 114 8.20 -11.84 3.17
CA TYR A 114 9.45 -11.09 3.13
C TYR A 114 9.96 -10.70 4.51
N GLY A 115 9.28 -11.09 5.58
CA GLY A 115 9.60 -10.62 6.92
C GLY A 115 9.11 -11.56 8.02
N ASN A 116 9.16 -11.05 9.25
CA ASN A 116 8.59 -11.71 10.43
C ASN A 116 7.24 -11.09 10.87
N PHE A 117 6.65 -10.24 10.03
CA PHE A 117 5.28 -9.78 10.23
C PHE A 117 4.30 -10.95 10.08
N THR A 118 3.35 -11.05 11.00
CA THR A 118 2.26 -12.01 10.94
C THR A 118 0.96 -11.32 10.53
N THR A 119 -0.10 -12.11 10.34
CA THR A 119 -1.46 -11.57 10.38
C THR A 119 -1.73 -10.92 11.74
N CYS A 120 -2.68 -9.99 11.78
CA CYS A 120 -3.15 -9.42 13.04
C CYS A 120 -3.66 -10.51 14.01
N PRO A 121 -3.57 -10.30 15.33
CA PRO A 121 -3.03 -9.11 16.01
C PRO A 121 -1.50 -9.10 16.05
N TRP A 122 -0.88 -7.92 16.17
CA TRP A 122 0.59 -7.77 16.23
C TRP A 122 1.08 -7.64 17.66
N LYS A 123 2.07 -8.46 18.02
CA LYS A 123 2.68 -8.49 19.35
C LYS A 123 3.85 -7.53 19.46
N ALA A 124 4.12 -7.04 20.68
CA ALA A 124 5.32 -6.27 20.94
C ALA A 124 6.57 -7.09 20.55
N ALA A 125 7.31 -6.62 19.55
CA ALA A 125 8.45 -7.33 18.96
C ALA A 125 9.26 -6.40 18.05
N SER A 126 10.44 -6.84 17.67
CA SER A 126 11.15 -6.26 16.53
C SER A 126 10.61 -6.87 15.24
N TYR A 127 10.17 -6.00 14.33
CA TYR A 127 9.69 -6.39 13.02
C TYR A 127 10.66 -5.96 11.94
N VAL A 128 10.83 -6.84 10.94
CA VAL A 128 11.68 -6.64 9.78
C VAL A 128 10.95 -7.16 8.55
N ILE A 129 11.06 -6.41 7.47
CA ILE A 129 10.73 -6.83 6.11
C ILE A 129 11.93 -6.56 5.21
N SER A 130 12.28 -7.53 4.37
CA SER A 130 13.49 -7.53 3.55
C SER A 130 13.18 -7.92 2.11
N ASN A 131 13.64 -7.10 1.17
CA ASN A 131 13.47 -7.28 -0.27
C ASN A 131 12.00 -7.44 -0.68
N ALA A 132 11.09 -6.73 0.01
CA ALA A 132 9.67 -6.82 -0.30
C ALA A 132 9.37 -6.17 -1.64
N MET A 133 8.81 -6.96 -2.54
CA MET A 133 8.36 -6.52 -3.85
C MET A 133 6.84 -6.44 -3.86
N ILE A 134 6.32 -5.31 -4.33
CA ILE A 134 4.89 -5.12 -4.55
C ILE A 134 4.52 -5.83 -5.84
N ASP A 135 3.58 -6.78 -5.76
CA ASP A 135 3.03 -7.43 -6.95
C ASP A 135 2.09 -6.47 -7.67
N VAL A 136 2.60 -5.81 -8.71
CA VAL A 136 1.83 -4.88 -9.55
C VAL A 136 0.64 -5.56 -10.24
N THR A 137 0.66 -6.89 -10.36
CA THR A 137 -0.48 -7.68 -10.90
C THR A 137 -1.64 -7.82 -9.91
N LYS A 138 -1.49 -7.29 -8.70
CA LYS A 138 -2.58 -7.20 -7.71
C LYS A 138 -3.16 -5.79 -7.60
N LEU A 139 -2.60 -4.82 -8.31
CA LEU A 139 -3.07 -3.44 -8.30
C LEU A 139 -4.28 -3.25 -9.24
N PRO A 140 -5.12 -2.21 -9.00
CA PRO A 140 -6.26 -1.93 -9.85
C PRO A 140 -5.88 -1.81 -11.32
N PRO A 141 -6.61 -2.46 -12.23
CA PRO A 141 -6.22 -2.66 -13.63
C PRO A 141 -6.19 -1.37 -14.48
N LYS A 142 -6.74 -0.26 -13.98
CA LYS A 142 -6.73 1.04 -14.65
C LYS A 142 -6.31 2.10 -13.65
N ALA A 143 -5.14 2.68 -13.89
CA ALA A 143 -4.68 3.89 -13.23
C ALA A 143 -4.26 4.89 -14.31
N PRO A 144 -4.73 6.15 -14.27
CA PRO A 144 -4.30 7.15 -15.23
C PRO A 144 -2.78 7.32 -15.21
N ALA A 145 -2.17 7.50 -16.37
CA ALA A 145 -0.74 7.82 -16.43
C ALA A 145 -0.43 9.13 -15.70
N GLY A 146 0.77 9.20 -15.11
CA GLY A 146 1.30 10.41 -14.46
C GLY A 146 1.94 10.14 -13.11
N LYS A 147 2.33 11.23 -12.44
CA LYS A 147 2.94 11.20 -11.12
C LYS A 147 1.89 11.23 -10.02
N TYR A 148 2.14 10.50 -8.95
CA TYR A 148 1.25 10.34 -7.82
C TYR A 148 1.96 10.60 -6.51
N ILE A 149 1.21 11.14 -5.56
CA ILE A 149 1.57 11.24 -4.16
C ILE A 149 0.49 10.50 -3.37
N MET A 150 0.91 9.59 -2.50
CA MET A 150 0.02 8.86 -1.61
C MET A 150 0.51 9.01 -0.17
N ASN A 151 -0.39 9.45 0.70
CA ASN A 151 -0.17 9.50 2.14
C ASN A 151 -0.98 8.38 2.78
N LEU A 152 -0.34 7.60 3.64
CA LEU A 152 -0.97 6.54 4.43
C LEU A 152 -0.77 6.83 5.91
N GLN A 153 -1.86 6.90 6.66
CA GLN A 153 -1.84 7.04 8.12
C GLN A 153 -2.43 5.78 8.74
N HIS A 154 -1.72 5.21 9.70
CA HIS A 154 -2.10 3.99 10.41
C HIS A 154 -2.52 4.35 11.83
N PHE A 155 -3.60 3.74 12.31
CA PHE A 155 -4.16 4.01 13.63
C PHE A 155 -4.45 2.71 14.38
N SER A 156 -4.33 2.74 15.70
CA SER A 156 -4.88 1.73 16.61
C SER A 156 -5.91 2.42 17.50
N GLY A 157 -7.19 2.16 17.26
CA GLY A 157 -8.26 3.00 17.81
C GLY A 157 -8.11 4.46 17.36
N THR A 158 -8.05 5.40 18.30
CA THR A 158 -7.87 6.84 18.00
C THR A 158 -6.42 7.30 17.96
N THR A 159 -5.45 6.41 18.20
CA THR A 159 -4.04 6.77 18.29
C THR A 159 -3.35 6.54 16.96
N GLU A 160 -2.79 7.60 16.36
CA GLU A 160 -1.93 7.47 15.20
C GLU A 160 -0.66 6.68 15.57
N LEU A 161 -0.34 5.69 14.76
CA LEU A 161 0.84 4.84 14.88
C LEU A 161 1.98 5.42 14.04
N MET A 162 1.71 5.63 12.75
CA MET A 162 2.71 6.02 11.76
C MET A 162 2.04 6.60 10.52
N GLN A 163 2.63 7.67 9.99
CA GLN A 163 2.33 8.20 8.67
C GLN A 163 3.49 7.91 7.73
N THR A 164 3.16 7.41 6.54
CA THR A 164 4.11 7.20 5.45
C THR A 164 3.66 7.96 4.21
N LYS A 165 4.62 8.36 3.40
CA LYS A 165 4.39 9.03 2.12
C LYS A 165 5.10 8.25 1.03
N PHE A 166 4.34 7.93 -0.01
CA PHE A 166 4.83 7.33 -1.24
C PHE A 166 4.72 8.36 -2.35
N THR A 167 5.76 8.45 -3.16
CA THR A 167 5.68 9.11 -4.47
C THR A 167 6.07 8.12 -5.54
N GLY A 168 5.46 8.25 -6.71
CA GLY A 168 5.72 7.35 -7.82
C GLY A 168 4.99 7.76 -9.08
N SER A 169 5.18 6.97 -10.13
CA SER A 169 4.66 7.23 -11.46
C SER A 169 3.96 5.99 -12.02
N VAL A 170 2.81 6.21 -12.65
CA VAL A 170 2.16 5.22 -13.53
C VAL A 170 2.59 5.54 -14.95
N ILE A 171 3.34 4.62 -15.55
CA ILE A 171 3.95 4.78 -16.87
C ILE A 171 3.27 3.80 -17.84
N PRO A 172 2.64 4.26 -18.93
CA PRO A 172 2.13 3.37 -19.96
C PRO A 172 3.24 2.51 -20.53
N LYS A 173 2.99 1.22 -20.71
CA LYS A 173 3.85 0.36 -21.52
C LYS A 173 3.55 0.68 -22.98
N ALA A 174 4.58 1.04 -23.76
CA ALA A 174 4.44 1.26 -25.19
C ALA A 174 3.85 -0.01 -25.84
N GLN A 175 2.80 0.16 -26.63
CA GLN A 175 2.24 -0.90 -27.49
C GLN A 175 3.15 -1.14 -28.69
#